data_AF-A0AAD7QHM7-F1
#
_entry.id   AF-A0AAD7QHM7-F1
#
_cell.length_a   1.000
_cell.length_b   1.000
_cell.length_c   1.000
_cell.angle_alpha   90.00
_cell.angle_beta   90.00
_cell.angle_gamma   90.00
#
_symmetry.space_group_name_H-M   'P 1'
#
loop_
_entity.id
_entity.type
_entity.pdbx_description
1 polymer ?
#
loop_
_entity_poly.entity_id
_entity_poly.type
_entity_poly.pdbx_seq_one_letter_code
_entity_poly.pdbx_strand_id
1 'polypeptide(L)'
;MAFQNLIAAMDLPLADFSLQCLGISSYSSDFMGCLIISKLRLNIYNKKCTTILLSTYNDGDFYTVTLWFQLLRQQGYNIPCNIFNKFKDHEKDEYYFKLSLVTDVPRMLRLFEAAHLGMHGEDILDEALTFTTHHLKSMMKHMISNNLKEKVINSLKWQVHRPLPRWWQKLNFINKLPFARERAAETYFWVATGNFAPQHALARCMVAKLIALLTIVDDAYGTIEELKLFTEAIQRWDASYVDRLPQCMKVVYEEVILETFLEFESVTAKDGTSYLVQYQERFSTISMSEDYVPSYEEHIGVESVTAFQENIKTVCSLGMGNIANKELFDWVMSHPKSVCT
;
A
#
# COMPACT_ATOMS: atom_id res chain seq x y z
N MET A 1 -0.64 34.98 -22.44
CA MET A 1 -0.39 34.98 -23.89
C MET A 1 0.47 33.80 -24.37
N ALA A 2 1.55 33.40 -23.70
CA ALA A 2 2.39 32.28 -24.16
C ALA A 2 1.74 30.86 -24.06
N PHE A 3 0.75 30.67 -23.17
CA PHE A 3 0.10 29.37 -22.93
C PHE A 3 -1.01 29.02 -23.93
N GLN A 4 -1.73 30.03 -24.45
CA GLN A 4 -2.79 29.81 -25.46
C GLN A 4 -2.21 29.49 -26.84
N ASN A 5 -1.03 29.99 -27.17
CA ASN A 5 -0.39 29.74 -28.46
C ASN A 5 0.26 28.34 -28.57
N LEU A 6 0.56 27.67 -27.45
CA LEU A 6 1.12 26.32 -27.45
C LEU A 6 0.04 25.24 -27.67
N ILE A 7 -1.17 25.48 -27.17
CA ILE A 7 -2.33 24.58 -27.34
C ILE A 7 -2.89 24.66 -28.77
N ALA A 8 -2.79 25.81 -29.43
CA ALA A 8 -3.23 26.00 -30.81
C ALA A 8 -2.31 25.34 -31.86
N ALA A 9 -1.11 24.89 -31.48
CA ALA A 9 -0.10 24.35 -32.39
C ALA A 9 0.02 22.80 -32.37
N MET A 10 -0.72 22.11 -31.52
CA MET A 10 -0.75 20.65 -31.47
C MET A 10 -2.14 20.17 -31.89
N ASP A 11 -2.21 19.47 -33.03
CA ASP A 11 -3.40 18.73 -33.45
C ASP A 11 -3.92 17.89 -32.27
N LEU A 12 -5.15 18.17 -31.81
CA LEU A 12 -5.77 17.52 -30.64
C LEU A 12 -5.65 15.98 -30.63
N PRO A 13 -5.76 15.26 -31.77
CA PRO A 13 -5.58 13.80 -31.80
C PRO A 13 -4.14 13.34 -31.51
N LEU A 14 -3.15 14.12 -31.93
CA LEU A 14 -1.73 13.85 -31.68
C LEU A 14 -1.34 14.16 -30.24
N ALA A 15 -1.95 15.19 -29.65
CA ALA A 15 -1.80 15.51 -28.23
C ALA A 15 -2.40 14.40 -27.34
N ASP A 16 -3.59 13.91 -27.65
CA ASP A 16 -4.26 12.85 -26.88
C ASP A 16 -3.52 11.51 -26.98
N PHE A 17 -3.04 11.14 -28.17
CA PHE A 17 -2.18 9.96 -28.39
C PHE A 17 -0.86 10.08 -27.63
N SER A 18 -0.19 11.24 -27.69
CA SER A 18 1.05 11.47 -26.96
C SER A 18 0.84 11.45 -25.43
N LEU A 19 -0.28 12.00 -24.94
CA LEU A 19 -0.64 12.00 -23.52
C LEU A 19 -1.02 10.60 -23.02
N GLN A 20 -1.65 9.76 -23.84
CA GLN A 20 -1.88 8.34 -23.55
C GLN A 20 -0.59 7.53 -23.54
N CYS A 21 0.29 7.70 -24.55
CA CYS A 21 1.59 7.03 -24.61
C CYS A 21 2.51 7.40 -23.44
N LEU A 22 2.32 8.59 -22.85
CA LEU A 22 3.05 9.07 -21.68
C LEU A 22 2.37 8.74 -20.33
N GLY A 23 1.18 8.12 -20.33
CA GLY A 23 0.45 7.76 -19.11
C GLY A 23 -0.15 8.96 -18.36
N ILE A 24 -0.58 10.02 -19.05
CA ILE A 24 -1.02 11.30 -18.46
C ILE A 24 -2.54 11.53 -18.62
N SER A 25 -3.27 10.62 -19.26
CA SER A 25 -4.70 10.81 -19.59
C SER A 25 -5.68 10.73 -18.41
N SER A 26 -5.32 10.14 -17.27
CA SER A 26 -6.25 9.86 -16.15
C SER A 26 -6.47 10.99 -15.13
N TYR A 27 -5.95 12.19 -15.35
CA TYR A 27 -5.89 13.26 -14.33
C TYR A 27 -6.91 14.38 -14.57
N SER A 28 -8.18 14.09 -14.30
CA SER A 28 -9.28 15.08 -14.38
C SER A 28 -10.30 14.84 -13.26
N SER A 29 -10.01 15.27 -12.02
CA SER A 29 -11.07 15.50 -11.01
C SER A 29 -10.70 16.28 -9.73
N ASP A 30 -9.49 16.82 -9.55
CA ASP A 30 -9.20 17.58 -8.31
C ASP A 30 -8.37 18.84 -8.55
N PHE A 31 -9.00 20.02 -8.59
CA PHE A 31 -8.39 21.25 -9.12
C PHE A 31 -7.14 21.72 -8.34
N MET A 32 -7.09 21.48 -7.01
CA MET A 32 -5.93 21.85 -6.17
C MET A 32 -4.81 20.81 -6.18
N GLY A 33 -5.15 19.52 -6.17
CA GLY A 33 -4.19 18.42 -6.33
C GLY A 33 -3.58 18.41 -7.73
N CYS A 34 -4.40 18.62 -8.76
CA CYS A 34 -3.95 18.79 -10.14
C CYS A 34 -3.08 20.02 -10.30
N LEU A 35 -3.31 21.15 -9.60
CA LEU A 35 -2.43 22.33 -9.70
C LEU A 35 -1.03 22.08 -9.12
N ILE A 36 -0.94 21.33 -8.02
CA ILE A 36 0.36 20.95 -7.40
C ILE A 36 1.05 19.89 -8.26
N ILE A 37 0.33 18.87 -8.72
CA ILE A 37 0.86 17.80 -9.58
C ILE A 37 1.26 18.35 -10.96
N SER A 38 0.48 19.26 -11.55
CA SER A 38 0.83 19.89 -12.84
C SER A 38 1.97 20.91 -12.71
N LYS A 39 2.06 21.68 -11.61
CA LYS A 39 3.26 22.50 -11.32
C LYS A 39 4.50 21.64 -11.08
N LEU A 40 4.35 20.49 -10.41
CA LEU A 40 5.45 19.55 -10.22
C LEU A 40 5.87 18.92 -11.54
N ARG A 41 4.92 18.46 -12.37
CA ARG A 41 5.19 17.85 -13.67
C ARG A 41 5.77 18.82 -14.70
N LEU A 42 5.32 20.08 -14.75
CA LEU A 42 5.91 21.14 -15.59
C LEU A 42 7.34 21.49 -15.16
N ASN A 43 7.66 21.40 -13.86
CA ASN A 43 9.03 21.58 -13.39
C ASN A 43 9.90 20.31 -13.58
N ILE A 44 9.31 19.11 -13.49
CA ILE A 44 9.98 17.82 -13.69
C ILE A 44 10.36 17.60 -15.16
N TYR A 45 9.45 17.86 -16.11
CA TYR A 45 9.72 17.77 -17.55
C TYR A 45 10.83 18.75 -18.00
N ASN A 46 10.98 19.88 -17.30
CA ASN A 46 11.99 20.90 -17.57
C ASN A 46 13.32 20.73 -16.78
N LYS A 47 13.63 19.55 -16.22
CA LYS A 47 14.82 19.31 -15.37
C LYS A 47 14.94 20.19 -14.10
N LYS A 48 13.88 20.92 -13.69
CA LYS A 48 13.86 21.73 -12.46
C LYS A 48 13.60 20.92 -11.18
N CYS A 49 13.34 19.62 -11.26
CA CYS A 49 13.09 18.81 -10.07
C CYS A 49 14.34 18.73 -9.17
N THR A 50 15.52 18.59 -9.77
CA THR A 50 16.79 18.66 -9.03
C THR A 50 16.97 20.03 -8.37
N THR A 51 16.57 21.11 -9.04
CA THR A 51 16.61 22.48 -8.50
C THR A 51 15.63 22.69 -7.33
N ILE A 52 14.41 22.17 -7.41
CA ILE A 52 13.43 22.22 -6.31
C ILE A 52 13.91 21.35 -5.15
N LEU A 53 14.39 20.13 -5.39
CA LEU A 53 14.96 19.28 -4.35
C LEU A 53 16.18 19.95 -3.69
N LEU A 54 17.06 20.59 -4.45
CA LEU A 54 18.22 21.33 -3.94
C LEU A 54 17.80 22.58 -3.16
N SER A 55 16.83 23.36 -3.63
CA SER A 55 16.33 24.54 -2.88
C SER A 55 15.60 24.12 -1.61
N THR A 56 14.81 23.05 -1.67
CA THR A 56 14.10 22.50 -0.50
C THR A 56 15.08 21.83 0.47
N TYR A 57 16.15 21.21 -0.04
CA TYR A 57 17.21 20.65 0.79
C TYR A 57 18.04 21.74 1.49
N ASN A 58 18.39 22.81 0.79
CA ASN A 58 19.21 23.88 1.36
C ASN A 58 18.41 24.77 2.33
N ASP A 59 17.18 25.16 1.95
CA ASP A 59 16.41 26.17 2.69
C ASP A 59 15.16 25.62 3.40
N GLY A 60 14.76 24.37 3.12
CA GLY A 60 13.52 23.80 3.65
C GLY A 60 13.63 23.32 5.09
N ASP A 61 12.61 23.61 5.89
CA ASP A 61 12.51 23.11 7.26
C ASP A 61 12.26 21.59 7.31
N PHE A 62 12.34 21.03 8.51
CA PHE A 62 12.15 19.59 8.76
C PHE A 62 10.84 19.05 8.20
N TYR A 63 9.75 19.79 8.41
CA TYR A 63 8.42 19.38 7.96
C TYR A 63 8.35 19.34 6.43
N THR A 64 8.85 20.38 5.77
CA THR A 64 8.83 20.53 4.31
C THR A 64 9.65 19.45 3.64
N VAL A 65 10.89 19.22 4.10
CA VAL A 65 11.77 18.18 3.55
C VAL A 65 11.14 16.80 3.70
N THR A 66 10.60 16.49 4.87
CA THR A 66 9.95 15.20 5.13
C THR A 66 8.73 14.98 4.23
N LEU A 67 7.89 16.01 4.07
CA LEU A 67 6.72 15.96 3.19
C LEU A 67 7.12 15.71 1.74
N TRP A 68 8.12 16.44 1.23
CA TRP A 68 8.58 16.28 -0.14
C TRP A 68 9.17 14.90 -0.39
N PHE A 69 10.00 14.40 0.54
CA PHE A 69 10.53 13.05 0.49
C PHE A 69 9.39 12.01 0.40
N GLN A 70 8.40 12.11 1.29
CA GLN A 70 7.25 11.21 1.33
C GLN A 70 6.49 11.21 0.00
N LEU A 71 6.08 12.41 -0.47
CA LEU A 71 5.29 12.55 -1.68
C LEU A 71 6.04 12.01 -2.89
N LEU A 72 7.29 12.42 -3.10
CA LEU A 72 8.08 12.03 -4.25
C LEU A 72 8.33 10.52 -4.30
N ARG A 73 8.66 9.88 -3.17
CA ARG A 73 8.81 8.43 -3.11
C ARG A 73 7.50 7.68 -3.37
N GLN A 74 6.37 8.19 -2.90
CA GLN A 74 5.06 7.63 -3.22
C GLN A 74 4.71 7.72 -4.72
N GLN A 75 5.26 8.71 -5.44
CA GLN A 75 5.16 8.79 -6.90
C GLN A 75 6.15 7.86 -7.64
N GLY A 76 7.03 7.14 -6.92
CA GLY A 76 8.05 6.27 -7.51
C GLY A 76 9.39 6.94 -7.80
N TYR A 77 9.62 8.19 -7.37
CA TYR A 77 10.94 8.82 -7.51
C TYR A 77 11.90 8.30 -6.44
N ASN A 78 13.09 7.89 -6.85
CA ASN A 78 14.15 7.44 -5.93
C ASN A 78 14.88 8.64 -5.29
N ILE A 79 14.25 9.27 -4.29
CA ILE A 79 14.86 10.37 -3.52
C ILE A 79 15.80 9.80 -2.46
N PRO A 80 17.08 10.17 -2.40
CA PRO A 80 18.01 9.60 -1.44
C PRO A 80 17.69 10.02 0.01
N CYS A 81 17.80 9.08 0.96
CA CYS A 81 17.52 9.33 2.38
C CYS A 81 18.57 10.19 3.10
N ASN A 82 19.75 10.41 2.51
CA ASN A 82 20.79 11.30 3.03
C ASN A 82 20.34 12.77 3.17
N ILE A 83 19.20 13.13 2.55
CA ILE A 83 18.51 14.41 2.74
C ILE A 83 18.21 14.70 4.22
N PHE A 84 18.07 13.65 5.05
CA PHE A 84 17.81 13.77 6.47
C PHE A 84 19.06 14.02 7.32
N ASN A 85 20.28 13.90 6.77
CA ASN A 85 21.52 14.10 7.53
C ASN A 85 21.64 15.50 8.15
N LYS A 86 21.06 16.53 7.52
CA LYS A 86 21.04 17.89 8.07
C LYS A 86 20.23 18.02 9.37
N PHE A 87 19.37 17.04 9.65
CA PHE A 87 18.56 16.95 10.87
C PHE A 87 19.14 15.95 11.88
N LYS A 88 20.39 15.52 11.69
CA LYS A 88 21.12 14.71 12.66
C LYS A 88 22.15 15.57 13.36
N ASP A 89 22.37 15.30 14.64
CA ASP A 89 23.49 15.84 15.41
C ASP A 89 24.61 14.80 15.47
N HIS A 90 25.82 15.28 15.75
CA HIS A 90 26.99 14.45 15.96
C HIS A 90 27.27 14.41 17.46
N GLU A 91 26.86 13.34 18.15
CA GLU A 91 27.26 13.08 19.53
C GLU A 91 27.73 11.63 19.66
N LYS A 92 28.99 11.46 20.10
CA LYS A 92 29.61 10.17 20.45
C LYS A 92 29.70 9.14 19.31
N ASP A 93 30.21 9.55 18.15
CA ASP A 93 30.46 8.69 16.98
C ASP A 93 29.21 7.97 16.42
N GLU A 94 28.02 8.39 16.83
CA GLU A 94 26.73 7.92 16.36
C GLU A 94 25.89 9.13 15.90
N TYR A 95 25.26 9.02 14.74
CA TYR A 95 24.41 10.07 14.19
C TYR A 95 22.99 9.90 14.71
N TYR A 96 22.48 10.83 15.53
CA TYR A 96 21.11 10.80 16.04
C TYR A 96 20.28 11.98 15.52
N PHE A 97 18.97 11.79 15.33
CA PHE A 97 18.06 12.90 15.02
C PHE A 97 18.03 13.90 16.18
N LYS A 98 18.10 15.21 15.85
CA LYS A 98 18.15 16.26 16.89
C LYS A 98 16.90 16.23 17.74
N LEU A 99 17.05 16.27 19.07
CA LEU A 99 15.91 16.39 19.99
C LEU A 99 15.11 17.68 19.77
N SER A 100 15.74 18.73 19.21
CA SER A 100 15.06 19.98 18.83
C SER A 100 13.97 19.79 17.76
N LEU A 101 13.94 18.64 17.06
CA LEU A 101 12.91 18.32 16.08
C LEU A 101 11.62 17.83 16.73
N VAL A 102 11.67 17.37 17.98
CA VAL A 102 10.52 16.86 18.73
C VAL A 102 9.65 18.02 19.18
N THR A 103 8.89 18.60 18.25
CA THR A 103 8.06 19.77 18.52
C THR A 103 6.61 19.40 18.77
N ASP A 104 5.99 18.72 17.80
CA ASP A 104 4.58 18.36 17.83
C ASP A 104 4.33 16.98 17.21
N VAL A 105 3.15 16.46 17.48
CA VAL A 105 2.74 15.12 17.05
C VAL A 105 2.65 15.03 15.53
N PRO A 106 2.04 16.00 14.80
CA PRO A 106 1.95 15.92 13.34
C PRO A 106 3.31 15.83 12.64
N ARG A 107 4.34 16.55 13.12
CA ARG A 107 5.70 16.48 12.54
C ARG A 107 6.36 15.13 12.80
N MET A 108 6.25 14.60 14.01
CA MET A 108 6.78 13.27 14.33
C MET A 108 6.08 12.17 13.53
N LEU A 109 4.76 12.27 13.41
CA LEU A 109 3.97 11.34 12.62
C LEU A 109 4.32 11.40 11.14
N ARG A 110 4.58 12.58 10.60
CA ARG A 110 5.03 12.74 9.21
C ARG A 110 6.35 12.03 8.96
N LEU A 111 7.36 12.22 9.82
CA LEU A 111 8.64 11.54 9.67
C LEU A 111 8.48 10.04 9.81
N PHE A 112 7.64 9.58 10.74
CA PHE A 112 7.32 8.17 10.91
C PHE A 112 6.74 7.55 9.61
N GLU A 113 5.74 8.19 9.01
CA GLU A 113 5.15 7.75 7.75
C GLU A 113 6.15 7.78 6.58
N ALA A 114 6.99 8.82 6.51
CA ALA A 114 8.02 8.96 5.48
C ALA A 114 9.11 7.88 5.60
N ALA A 115 9.55 7.59 6.82
CA ALA A 115 10.58 6.61 7.12
C ALA A 115 10.14 5.19 6.76
N HIS A 116 8.83 4.91 6.78
CA HIS A 116 8.30 3.66 6.27
C HIS A 116 8.53 3.46 4.77
N LEU A 117 8.80 4.50 3.97
CA LEU A 117 9.08 4.39 2.54
C LEU A 117 10.55 4.01 2.23
N GLY A 118 11.32 3.61 3.25
CA GLY A 118 12.71 3.21 3.06
C GLY A 118 12.90 1.90 2.31
N MET A 119 14.05 1.75 1.69
CA MET A 119 14.50 0.52 1.03
C MET A 119 15.64 -0.12 1.83
N HIS A 120 16.11 -1.28 1.39
CA HIS A 120 17.29 -1.92 1.98
C HIS A 120 18.53 -1.03 1.85
N GLY A 121 19.34 -0.96 2.91
CA GLY A 121 20.56 -0.15 2.98
C GLY A 121 20.31 1.34 3.30
N GLU A 122 19.11 1.71 3.72
CA GLU A 122 18.75 3.07 4.12
C GLU A 122 18.61 3.21 5.63
N ASP A 123 19.69 2.93 6.36
CA ASP A 123 19.72 2.84 7.82
C ASP A 123 19.20 4.11 8.51
N ILE A 124 19.40 5.29 7.89
CA ILE A 124 18.86 6.58 8.35
C ILE A 124 17.34 6.52 8.58
N LEU A 125 16.62 5.79 7.73
CA LEU A 125 15.16 5.66 7.84
C LEU A 125 14.76 4.68 8.95
N ASP A 126 15.58 3.66 9.23
CA ASP A 126 15.35 2.75 10.36
C ASP A 126 15.63 3.43 11.71
N GLU A 127 16.65 4.28 11.75
CA GLU A 127 16.88 5.19 12.87
C GLU A 127 15.72 6.19 13.03
N ALA A 128 15.23 6.77 11.94
CA ALA A 128 14.08 7.67 11.97
C ALA A 128 12.83 6.99 12.52
N LEU A 129 12.59 5.72 12.16
CA LEU A 129 11.51 4.91 12.73
C LEU A 129 11.68 4.70 14.23
N THR A 130 12.89 4.37 14.67
CA THR A 130 13.20 4.19 16.11
C THR A 130 12.94 5.48 16.88
N PHE A 131 13.49 6.60 16.40
CA PHE A 131 13.35 7.92 16.99
C PHE A 131 11.88 8.36 17.09
N THR A 132 11.16 8.34 15.96
CA THR A 132 9.77 8.78 15.91
C THR A 132 8.85 7.87 16.71
N THR A 133 9.05 6.55 16.68
CA THR A 133 8.25 5.61 17.48
C THR A 133 8.39 5.89 18.98
N HIS A 134 9.61 6.13 19.45
CA HIS A 134 9.86 6.45 20.85
C HIS A 134 9.13 7.74 21.27
N HIS A 135 9.29 8.81 20.49
CA HIS A 135 8.69 10.10 20.82
C HIS A 135 7.16 10.10 20.67
N LEU A 136 6.61 9.48 19.61
CA LEU A 136 5.16 9.35 19.45
C LEU A 136 4.52 8.59 20.63
N LYS A 137 5.13 7.49 21.09
CA LYS A 137 4.65 6.75 22.28
C LYS A 137 4.71 7.59 23.55
N SER A 138 5.76 8.41 23.71
CA SER A 138 5.90 9.33 24.85
C SER A 138 4.81 10.42 24.82
N MET A 139 4.66 11.11 23.69
CA MET A 139 3.67 12.18 23.49
C MET A 139 2.24 11.67 23.67
N MET A 140 1.96 10.45 23.23
CA MET A 140 0.65 9.82 23.34
C MET A 140 0.14 9.69 24.78
N LYS A 141 1.04 9.57 25.77
CA LYS A 141 0.67 9.49 27.20
C LYS A 141 -0.03 10.76 27.69
N HIS A 142 0.24 11.89 27.05
CA HIS A 142 -0.23 13.22 27.44
C HIS A 142 -1.27 13.80 26.47
N MET A 143 -1.70 13.03 25.46
CA MET A 143 -2.72 13.48 24.50
C MET A 143 -4.13 13.46 25.09
N ILE A 144 -4.79 14.61 25.00
CA ILE A 144 -6.20 14.81 25.39
C ILE A 144 -7.16 14.61 24.19
N SER A 145 -6.71 14.92 22.96
CA SER A 145 -7.54 14.80 21.76
C SER A 145 -7.65 13.35 21.28
N ASN A 146 -8.87 12.83 21.19
CA ASN A 146 -9.12 11.44 20.80
C ASN A 146 -8.78 11.18 19.33
N ASN A 147 -9.15 12.06 18.39
CA ASN A 147 -8.94 11.82 16.96
C ASN A 147 -7.44 11.76 16.58
N LEU A 148 -6.64 12.72 17.06
CA LEU A 148 -5.20 12.71 16.78
C LEU A 148 -4.49 11.52 17.46
N LYS A 149 -4.91 11.16 18.68
CA LYS A 149 -4.40 10.00 19.41
C LYS A 149 -4.70 8.70 18.68
N GLU A 150 -5.91 8.53 18.18
CA GLU A 150 -6.33 7.38 17.37
C GLU A 150 -5.53 7.28 16.07
N LYS A 151 -5.32 8.40 15.37
CA LYS A 151 -4.46 8.44 14.17
C LYS A 151 -3.04 7.95 14.47
N VAL A 152 -2.45 8.36 15.60
CA VAL A 152 -1.11 7.91 16.01
C VAL A 152 -1.12 6.42 16.36
N ILE A 153 -2.11 5.93 17.10
CA ILE A 153 -2.27 4.51 17.43
C ILE A 153 -2.34 3.66 16.15
N ASN A 154 -3.20 4.05 15.22
CA ASN A 154 -3.39 3.34 13.96
C ASN A 154 -2.12 3.37 13.11
N SER A 155 -1.44 4.51 13.03
CA SER A 155 -0.19 4.64 12.28
C SER A 155 0.91 3.75 12.86
N LEU A 156 1.07 3.74 14.19
CA LEU A 156 2.05 2.90 14.88
C LEU A 156 1.77 1.40 14.69
N LYS A 157 0.50 1.00 14.65
CA LYS A 157 0.08 -0.39 14.51
C LYS A 157 0.16 -0.90 13.07
N TRP A 158 -0.49 -0.19 12.15
CA TRP A 158 -0.83 -0.70 10.82
C TRP A 158 0.11 -0.26 9.71
N GLN A 159 0.73 0.93 9.81
CA GLN A 159 1.85 1.36 8.95
C GLN A 159 1.58 1.17 7.45
N VAL A 160 0.40 1.58 7.00
CA VAL A 160 -0.19 1.05 5.77
C VAL A 160 0.55 1.44 4.48
N HIS A 161 1.24 2.57 4.49
CA HIS A 161 2.09 3.02 3.38
C HIS A 161 3.46 2.33 3.34
N ARG A 162 3.74 1.39 4.25
CA ARG A 162 4.94 0.57 4.22
C ARG A 162 5.03 -0.17 2.87
N PRO A 163 6.10 0.05 2.08
CA PRO A 163 6.35 -0.65 0.83
C PRO A 163 6.38 -2.16 1.04
N LEU A 164 5.99 -2.89 0.00
CA LEU A 164 5.88 -4.35 0.04
C LEU A 164 7.15 -5.04 0.56
N PRO A 165 8.40 -4.64 0.17
CA PRO A 165 9.60 -5.27 0.71
C PRO A 165 9.73 -5.16 2.24
N ARG A 166 9.43 -3.99 2.82
CA ARG A 166 9.46 -3.78 4.28
C ARG A 166 8.33 -4.51 4.99
N TRP A 167 7.18 -4.67 4.35
CA TRP A 167 6.07 -5.44 4.88
C TRP A 167 6.44 -6.93 4.94
N TRP A 168 7.01 -7.45 3.85
CA TRP A 168 7.50 -8.83 3.75
C TRP A 168 8.52 -9.17 4.83
N GLN A 169 9.50 -8.28 5.06
CA GLN A 169 10.51 -8.45 6.12
C GLN A 169 9.91 -8.47 7.52
N LYS A 170 8.95 -7.58 7.83
CA LYS A 170 8.32 -7.49 9.17
C LYS A 170 7.68 -8.81 9.57
N LEU A 171 7.06 -9.48 8.60
CA LEU A 171 6.36 -10.72 8.85
C LEU A 171 7.33 -11.88 9.09
N ASN A 172 8.62 -11.69 8.78
CA ASN A 172 9.68 -12.65 8.99
C ASN A 172 9.41 -13.97 8.26
N PHE A 173 8.87 -13.87 7.04
CA PHE A 173 8.36 -15.01 6.29
C PHE A 173 9.39 -16.07 5.94
N ILE A 174 10.63 -15.65 5.65
CA ILE A 174 11.73 -16.57 5.36
C ILE A 174 11.92 -17.59 6.50
N ASN A 175 11.74 -17.16 7.75
CA ASN A 175 11.92 -18.02 8.91
C ASN A 175 10.64 -18.78 9.30
N LYS A 176 9.46 -18.17 9.11
CA LYS A 176 8.18 -18.74 9.54
C LYS A 176 7.53 -19.66 8.50
N LEU A 177 7.75 -19.38 7.22
CA LEU A 177 7.12 -20.03 6.08
C LEU A 177 8.20 -20.34 5.03
N PRO A 178 9.11 -21.29 5.28
CA PRO A 178 10.25 -21.58 4.40
C PRO A 178 9.86 -22.11 3.02
N PHE A 179 8.60 -22.53 2.84
CA PHE A 179 8.03 -22.97 1.57
C PHE A 179 7.55 -21.82 0.69
N ALA A 180 7.26 -20.64 1.27
CA ALA A 180 6.66 -19.52 0.55
C ALA A 180 7.69 -18.83 -0.35
N ARG A 181 7.32 -18.60 -1.61
CA ARG A 181 8.18 -17.93 -2.59
C ARG A 181 8.17 -16.41 -2.35
N GLU A 182 9.35 -15.79 -2.39
CA GLU A 182 9.46 -14.33 -2.38
C GLU A 182 9.15 -13.77 -3.78
N ARG A 183 7.98 -13.10 -3.92
CA ARG A 183 7.50 -12.50 -5.17
C ARG A 183 7.25 -11.00 -5.08
N ALA A 184 7.83 -10.32 -4.09
CA ALA A 184 7.51 -8.93 -3.79
C ALA A 184 7.76 -7.98 -4.98
N ALA A 185 8.84 -8.20 -5.74
CA ALA A 185 9.16 -7.37 -6.90
C ALA A 185 8.16 -7.59 -8.06
N GLU A 186 7.88 -8.85 -8.39
CA GLU A 186 6.94 -9.23 -9.44
C GLU A 186 5.52 -8.77 -9.11
N THR A 187 5.08 -9.00 -7.88
CA THR A 187 3.77 -8.56 -7.40
C THR A 187 3.62 -7.04 -7.48
N TYR A 188 4.62 -6.28 -7.03
CA TYR A 188 4.56 -4.82 -7.13
C TYR A 188 4.55 -4.36 -8.59
N PHE A 189 5.31 -5.02 -9.47
CA PHE A 189 5.31 -4.74 -10.91
C PHE A 189 3.92 -4.93 -11.53
N TRP A 190 3.25 -6.06 -11.27
CA TRP A 190 1.88 -6.32 -11.74
C TRP A 190 0.86 -5.28 -11.29
N VAL A 191 0.98 -4.79 -10.05
CA VAL A 191 0.05 -3.80 -9.51
C VAL A 191 0.34 -2.40 -10.05
N ALA A 192 1.62 -2.07 -10.24
CA ALA A 192 2.04 -0.79 -10.79
C ALA A 192 1.55 -0.59 -12.22
N THR A 193 1.41 -1.64 -13.04
CA THR A 193 0.89 -1.52 -14.41
C THR A 193 -0.60 -1.16 -14.42
N GLY A 194 -1.41 -1.75 -13.55
CA GLY A 194 -2.85 -1.48 -13.46
C GLY A 194 -3.22 -0.17 -12.73
N ASN A 195 -2.38 0.27 -11.79
CA ASN A 195 -2.65 1.43 -10.92
C ASN A 195 -1.50 2.43 -10.90
N PHE A 196 -0.90 2.73 -12.06
CA PHE A 196 0.30 3.57 -12.15
C PHE A 196 0.09 5.00 -11.62
N ALA A 197 -1.15 5.51 -11.64
CA ALA A 197 -1.42 6.89 -11.30
C ALA A 197 -1.14 7.15 -9.81
N PRO A 198 -0.34 8.16 -9.45
CA PRO A 198 0.18 8.25 -8.08
C PRO A 198 -0.85 8.45 -6.97
N GLN A 199 -2.02 9.01 -7.28
CA GLN A 199 -3.15 9.10 -6.36
C GLN A 199 -3.65 7.73 -5.88
N HIS A 200 -3.34 6.66 -6.60
CA HIS A 200 -3.68 5.28 -6.24
C HIS A 200 -2.57 4.58 -5.43
N ALA A 201 -1.67 5.32 -4.78
CA ALA A 201 -0.59 4.74 -3.98
C ALA A 201 -1.10 3.79 -2.88
N LEU A 202 -2.23 4.11 -2.24
CA LEU A 202 -2.85 3.26 -1.24
C LEU A 202 -3.37 1.95 -1.86
N ALA A 203 -4.15 2.04 -2.94
CA ALA A 203 -4.60 0.87 -3.71
C ALA A 203 -3.41 0.00 -4.16
N ARG A 204 -2.33 0.61 -4.67
CA ARG A 204 -1.12 -0.14 -5.05
C ARG A 204 -0.54 -0.92 -3.88
N CYS A 205 -0.39 -0.29 -2.71
CA CYS A 205 0.16 -0.96 -1.54
C CYS A 205 -0.75 -2.10 -1.06
N MET A 206 -2.07 -1.88 -1.00
CA MET A 206 -3.03 -2.89 -0.55
C MET A 206 -3.10 -4.07 -1.52
N VAL A 207 -3.25 -3.84 -2.82
CA VAL A 207 -3.31 -4.91 -3.82
C VAL A 207 -2.00 -5.69 -3.86
N ALA A 208 -0.85 -5.02 -3.73
CA ALA A 208 0.44 -5.70 -3.71
C ALA A 208 0.59 -6.62 -2.48
N LYS A 209 0.10 -6.20 -1.31
CA LYS A 209 0.06 -7.05 -0.11
C LYS A 209 -0.93 -8.21 -0.27
N LEU A 210 -2.08 -7.97 -0.89
CA LEU A 210 -3.08 -9.01 -1.17
C LEU A 210 -2.51 -10.09 -2.09
N ILE A 211 -1.91 -9.71 -3.22
CA ILE A 211 -1.33 -10.68 -4.16
C ILE A 211 -0.19 -11.47 -3.51
N ALA A 212 0.62 -10.82 -2.68
CA ALA A 212 1.66 -11.49 -1.91
C ALA A 212 1.07 -12.53 -0.94
N LEU A 213 -0.01 -12.19 -0.23
CA LEU A 213 -0.77 -13.12 0.62
C LEU A 213 -1.36 -14.28 -0.18
N LEU A 214 -1.98 -14.00 -1.33
CA LEU A 214 -2.57 -15.02 -2.20
C LEU A 214 -1.51 -16.00 -2.70
N THR A 215 -0.31 -15.51 -3.00
CA THR A 215 0.83 -16.37 -3.39
C THR A 215 1.26 -17.27 -2.23
N ILE A 216 1.24 -16.77 -0.99
CA ILE A 216 1.55 -17.59 0.20
C ILE A 216 0.50 -18.68 0.41
N VAL A 217 -0.78 -18.36 0.18
CA VAL A 217 -1.89 -19.32 0.29
C VAL A 217 -1.81 -20.37 -0.83
N ASP A 218 -1.47 -19.97 -2.06
CA ASP A 218 -1.23 -20.87 -3.19
C ASP A 218 -0.03 -21.82 -2.93
N ASP A 219 1.02 -21.31 -2.29
CA ASP A 219 2.19 -22.10 -1.89
C ASP A 219 1.95 -22.97 -0.65
N ALA A 220 0.84 -22.79 0.07
CA ALA A 220 0.54 -23.54 1.28
C ALA A 220 0.09 -24.97 0.91
N TYR A 221 1.02 -25.90 0.98
CA TYR A 221 0.74 -27.33 0.80
C TYR A 221 0.22 -27.95 2.11
N GLY A 222 -0.70 -28.91 2.00
CA GLY A 222 -1.22 -29.74 3.09
C GLY A 222 -1.98 -30.94 2.55
N THR A 223 -2.36 -31.88 3.43
CA THR A 223 -3.28 -32.95 3.04
C THR A 223 -4.66 -32.38 2.73
N ILE A 224 -5.51 -33.12 2.01
CA ILE A 224 -6.88 -32.65 1.75
C ILE A 224 -7.66 -32.36 3.04
N GLU A 225 -7.45 -33.13 4.10
CA GLU A 225 -8.07 -32.88 5.41
C GLU A 225 -7.60 -31.55 6.00
N GLU A 226 -6.30 -31.26 5.92
CA GLU A 226 -5.71 -30.00 6.39
C GLU A 226 -6.23 -28.81 5.56
N LEU A 227 -6.26 -28.95 4.24
CA LEU A 227 -6.79 -27.93 3.33
C LEU A 227 -8.28 -27.69 3.55
N LYS A 228 -9.08 -28.73 3.83
CA LYS A 228 -10.50 -28.58 4.19
C LYS A 228 -10.67 -27.77 5.47
N LEU A 229 -9.89 -28.05 6.51
CA LEU A 229 -9.90 -27.28 7.76
C LEU A 229 -9.48 -25.82 7.53
N PHE A 230 -8.47 -25.61 6.70
CA PHE A 230 -8.00 -24.26 6.34
C PHE A 230 -9.05 -23.48 5.56
N THR A 231 -9.69 -24.09 4.56
CA THR A 231 -10.82 -23.50 3.83
C THR A 231 -11.97 -23.17 4.76
N GLU A 232 -12.32 -24.06 5.69
CA GLU A 232 -13.38 -23.78 6.68
C GLU A 232 -13.03 -22.58 7.58
N ALA A 233 -11.77 -22.47 8.02
CA ALA A 233 -11.32 -21.33 8.80
C ALA A 233 -11.39 -20.02 8.00
N ILE A 234 -11.03 -20.03 6.72
CA ILE A 234 -11.15 -18.88 5.82
C ILE A 234 -12.61 -18.48 5.60
N GLN A 235 -13.49 -19.45 5.34
CA GLN A 235 -14.92 -19.22 5.13
C GLN A 235 -15.61 -18.63 6.37
N ARG A 236 -15.24 -19.12 7.57
CA ARG A 236 -15.82 -18.63 8.82
C ARG A 236 -15.21 -17.31 9.28
N TRP A 237 -13.96 -17.05 8.89
CA TRP A 237 -13.18 -15.89 9.32
C TRP A 237 -13.13 -15.74 10.85
N ASP A 238 -13.03 -16.88 11.54
CA ASP A 238 -13.12 -16.99 12.99
C ASP A 238 -11.78 -17.48 13.56
N ALA A 239 -11.16 -16.63 14.38
CA ALA A 239 -9.93 -16.93 15.09
C ALA A 239 -10.05 -18.14 16.04
N SER A 240 -11.26 -18.52 16.45
CA SER A 240 -11.49 -19.69 17.32
C SER A 240 -11.19 -21.03 16.66
N TYR A 241 -11.14 -21.09 15.32
CA TYR A 241 -10.83 -22.32 14.56
C TYR A 241 -9.34 -22.55 14.35
N VAL A 242 -8.51 -21.58 14.71
CA VAL A 242 -7.08 -21.62 14.37
C VAL A 242 -6.33 -22.71 15.12
N ASP A 243 -6.76 -23.05 16.33
CA ASP A 243 -6.17 -24.14 17.11
C ASP A 243 -6.34 -25.52 16.47
N ARG A 244 -7.21 -25.64 15.45
CA ARG A 244 -7.42 -26.87 14.69
C ARG A 244 -6.54 -26.95 13.44
N LEU A 245 -5.87 -25.87 13.07
CA LEU A 245 -5.03 -25.82 11.88
C LEU A 245 -3.63 -26.38 12.15
N PRO A 246 -3.01 -27.04 11.16
CA PRO A 246 -1.58 -27.35 11.21
C PRO A 246 -0.74 -26.11 11.45
N GLN A 247 0.43 -26.28 12.06
CA GLN A 247 1.27 -25.16 12.50
C GLN A 247 1.58 -24.14 11.38
N CYS A 248 1.86 -24.60 10.15
CA CYS A 248 2.12 -23.71 9.02
C CYS A 248 0.88 -22.90 8.62
N MET A 249 -0.28 -23.54 8.50
CA MET A 249 -1.55 -22.92 8.13
C MET A 249 -2.06 -21.97 9.23
N LYS A 250 -1.81 -22.30 10.50
CA LYS A 250 -2.06 -21.43 11.64
C LYS A 250 -1.30 -20.11 11.51
N VAL A 251 0.00 -20.17 11.22
CA VAL A 251 0.81 -18.97 10.97
C VAL A 251 0.29 -18.18 9.76
N VAL A 252 -0.02 -18.84 8.65
CA VAL A 252 -0.60 -18.17 7.46
C VAL A 252 -1.92 -17.47 7.83
N TYR A 253 -2.81 -18.14 8.57
CA TYR A 253 -4.10 -17.57 8.91
C TYR A 253 -4.00 -16.39 9.90
N GLU A 254 -3.42 -16.62 11.08
CA GLU A 254 -3.35 -15.62 12.15
C GLU A 254 -2.43 -14.46 11.81
N GLU A 255 -1.20 -14.77 11.41
CA GLU A 255 -0.15 -13.75 11.30
C GLU A 255 -0.11 -13.08 9.93
N VAL A 256 -0.74 -13.68 8.90
CA VAL A 256 -0.78 -13.12 7.55
C VAL A 256 -2.17 -12.67 7.17
N ILE A 257 -3.14 -13.59 7.10
CA ILE A 257 -4.47 -13.26 6.61
C ILE A 257 -5.15 -12.25 7.54
N LEU A 258 -5.36 -12.60 8.81
CA LEU A 258 -6.08 -11.73 9.73
C LEU A 258 -5.40 -10.37 9.91
N GLU A 259 -4.10 -10.35 10.15
CA GLU A 259 -3.36 -9.09 10.33
C GLU A 259 -3.38 -8.19 9.09
N THR A 260 -3.28 -8.75 7.87
CA THR A 260 -3.34 -7.96 6.63
C THR A 260 -4.72 -7.35 6.41
N PHE A 261 -5.79 -8.10 6.66
CA PHE A 261 -7.15 -7.58 6.46
C PHE A 261 -7.57 -6.60 7.55
N LEU A 262 -7.10 -6.78 8.79
CA LEU A 262 -7.23 -5.76 9.84
C LEU A 262 -6.45 -4.48 9.49
N GLU A 263 -5.27 -4.62 8.89
CA GLU A 263 -4.50 -3.48 8.36
C GLU A 263 -5.30 -2.74 7.29
N PHE A 264 -5.90 -3.45 6.33
CA PHE A 264 -6.73 -2.86 5.29
C PHE A 264 -7.95 -2.15 5.86
N GLU A 265 -8.66 -2.79 6.78
CA GLU A 265 -9.82 -2.19 7.41
C GLU A 265 -9.48 -0.89 8.14
N SER A 266 -8.33 -0.84 8.80
CA SER A 266 -7.88 0.35 9.55
C SER A 266 -7.75 1.62 8.70
N VAL A 267 -7.60 1.48 7.37
CA VAL A 267 -7.46 2.61 6.44
C VAL A 267 -8.65 2.80 5.51
N THR A 268 -9.45 1.76 5.29
CA THR A 268 -10.61 1.83 4.40
C THR A 268 -11.90 2.12 5.15
N ALA A 269 -11.95 1.83 6.46
CA ALA A 269 -13.13 2.10 7.28
C ALA A 269 -13.47 3.60 7.25
N LYS A 270 -14.66 3.92 6.74
CA LYS A 270 -15.25 5.26 6.76
C LYS A 270 -16.47 5.23 7.67
N ASP A 271 -16.57 6.20 8.58
CA ASP A 271 -17.73 6.40 9.45
C ASP A 271 -18.19 5.13 10.21
N GLY A 272 -17.23 4.28 10.61
CA GLY A 272 -17.50 3.03 11.32
C GLY A 272 -18.00 1.87 10.44
N THR A 273 -17.96 2.01 9.11
CA THR A 273 -18.31 0.93 8.19
C THR A 273 -17.14 -0.03 8.04
N SER A 274 -17.32 -1.25 8.54
CA SER A 274 -16.40 -2.38 8.33
C SER A 274 -16.58 -2.96 6.93
N TYR A 275 -15.46 -3.29 6.28
CA TYR A 275 -15.47 -3.98 5.00
C TYR A 275 -15.02 -5.45 5.09
N LEU A 276 -14.91 -6.00 6.31
CA LEU A 276 -14.43 -7.37 6.51
C LEU A 276 -15.37 -8.42 5.92
N VAL A 277 -16.69 -8.22 6.06
CA VAL A 277 -17.70 -9.15 5.55
C VAL A 277 -17.57 -9.35 4.03
N GLN A 278 -17.19 -8.31 3.28
CA GLN A 278 -17.03 -8.48 1.83
C GLN A 278 -15.75 -9.25 1.47
N TYR A 279 -14.69 -9.16 2.28
CA TYR A 279 -13.53 -10.03 2.10
C TYR A 279 -13.94 -11.49 2.31
N GLN A 280 -14.65 -11.78 3.41
CA GLN A 280 -15.09 -13.14 3.76
C GLN A 280 -15.85 -13.84 2.63
N GLU A 281 -16.84 -13.16 2.04
CA GLU A 281 -17.63 -13.71 0.94
C GLU A 281 -16.77 -14.12 -0.25
N ARG A 282 -15.71 -13.36 -0.57
CA ARG A 282 -14.87 -13.56 -1.76
C ARG A 282 -13.76 -14.61 -1.63
N PHE A 283 -13.48 -15.06 -0.42
CA PHE A 283 -12.53 -16.15 -0.19
C PHE A 283 -13.20 -17.53 -0.05
N SER A 284 -14.54 -17.59 -0.08
CA SER A 284 -15.30 -18.79 0.28
C SER A 284 -15.39 -19.87 -0.81
N THR A 285 -14.93 -19.62 -2.04
CA THR A 285 -15.34 -20.37 -3.24
C THR A 285 -14.39 -21.50 -3.69
N ILE A 286 -13.35 -21.85 -2.92
CA ILE A 286 -12.37 -22.87 -3.34
C ILE A 286 -12.69 -24.22 -2.71
N SER A 287 -13.06 -25.22 -3.53
CA SER A 287 -13.24 -26.62 -3.12
C SER A 287 -12.34 -27.52 -3.97
N MET A 288 -11.56 -28.39 -3.32
CA MET A 288 -10.70 -29.37 -3.98
C MET A 288 -11.28 -30.79 -3.86
N SER A 289 -11.19 -31.56 -4.95
CA SER A 289 -11.51 -32.99 -5.01
C SER A 289 -10.29 -33.76 -5.53
N GLU A 290 -9.88 -34.82 -4.84
CA GLU A 290 -8.62 -35.55 -5.05
C GLU A 290 -8.60 -36.40 -6.33
N ASP A 291 -9.78 -36.89 -6.76
CA ASP A 291 -9.90 -37.88 -7.84
C ASP A 291 -10.79 -37.42 -9.01
N TYR A 292 -11.13 -36.14 -9.05
CA TYR A 292 -12.00 -35.58 -10.09
C TYR A 292 -11.20 -34.87 -11.17
N VAL A 293 -11.29 -35.35 -12.41
CA VAL A 293 -10.81 -34.62 -13.58
C VAL A 293 -11.98 -33.81 -14.15
N PRO A 294 -12.00 -32.48 -13.99
CA PRO A 294 -13.08 -31.65 -14.50
C PRO A 294 -13.09 -31.62 -16.03
N SER A 295 -14.27 -31.35 -16.61
CA SER A 295 -14.37 -30.94 -18.01
C SER A 295 -13.63 -29.60 -18.24
N TYR A 296 -13.33 -29.27 -19.49
CA TYR A 296 -12.69 -28.00 -19.82
C TYR A 296 -13.53 -26.80 -19.32
N GLU A 297 -14.84 -26.85 -19.50
CA GLU A 297 -15.77 -25.80 -19.07
C GLU A 297 -15.79 -25.64 -17.54
N GLU A 298 -15.78 -26.75 -16.80
CA GLU A 298 -15.69 -26.72 -15.34
C GLU A 298 -14.33 -26.20 -14.87
N HIS A 299 -13.24 -26.62 -15.52
CA HIS A 299 -11.90 -26.16 -15.20
C HIS A 299 -11.76 -24.65 -15.40
N ILE A 300 -12.20 -24.11 -16.54
CA ILE A 300 -12.20 -22.67 -16.82
C ILE A 300 -13.10 -21.91 -15.83
N GLY A 301 -14.25 -22.49 -15.46
CA GLY A 301 -15.12 -21.93 -14.43
C GLY A 301 -14.40 -21.77 -13.10
N VAL A 302 -13.70 -22.80 -12.63
CA VAL A 302 -12.90 -22.77 -11.40
C VAL A 302 -11.70 -21.83 -11.54
N GLU A 303 -11.01 -21.84 -12.68
CA GLU A 303 -9.84 -21.01 -12.96
C GLU A 303 -10.16 -19.52 -12.81
N SER A 304 -11.34 -19.09 -13.30
CA SER A 304 -11.78 -17.71 -13.19
C SER A 304 -11.90 -17.23 -11.73
N VAL A 305 -12.26 -18.13 -10.81
CA VAL A 305 -12.36 -17.88 -9.37
C VAL A 305 -10.99 -17.94 -8.71
N THR A 306 -10.18 -18.96 -9.03
CA THR A 306 -8.83 -19.13 -8.48
C THR A 306 -7.82 -18.12 -9.02
N ALA A 307 -8.14 -17.39 -10.09
CA ALA A 307 -7.33 -16.26 -10.55
C ALA A 307 -7.41 -15.03 -9.62
N PHE A 308 -8.28 -15.06 -8.60
CA PHE A 308 -8.45 -14.02 -7.57
C PHE A 308 -8.69 -12.60 -8.11
N GLN A 309 -9.12 -12.47 -9.37
CA GLN A 309 -9.35 -11.17 -10.02
C GLN A 309 -10.38 -10.32 -9.28
N GLU A 310 -11.40 -10.96 -8.71
CA GLU A 310 -12.45 -10.28 -7.94
C GLU A 310 -11.92 -9.75 -6.60
N ASN A 311 -11.08 -10.52 -5.91
CA ASN A 311 -10.41 -10.11 -4.68
C ASN A 311 -9.50 -8.90 -4.94
N ILE A 312 -8.70 -8.97 -6.00
CA ILE A 312 -7.81 -7.89 -6.43
C ILE A 312 -8.62 -6.62 -6.73
N LYS A 313 -9.71 -6.71 -7.49
CA LYS A 313 -10.54 -5.56 -7.86
C LYS A 313 -11.26 -4.96 -6.66
N THR A 314 -11.73 -5.78 -5.72
CA THR A 314 -12.38 -5.33 -4.48
C THR A 314 -11.40 -4.52 -3.62
N VAL A 315 -10.21 -5.06 -3.35
CA VAL A 315 -9.16 -4.37 -2.59
C VAL A 315 -8.67 -3.11 -3.32
N CYS A 316 -8.56 -3.16 -4.65
CA CYS A 316 -8.20 -2.01 -5.47
C CYS A 316 -9.20 -0.87 -5.27
N SER A 317 -10.50 -1.14 -5.42
CA SER A 317 -11.58 -0.17 -5.24
C SER A 317 -11.57 0.44 -3.84
N LEU A 318 -11.35 -0.36 -2.79
CA LEU A 318 -11.21 0.14 -1.41
C LEU A 318 -10.06 1.14 -1.26
N GLY A 319 -8.92 0.86 -1.91
CA GLY A 319 -7.76 1.74 -1.90
C GLY A 319 -7.87 2.99 -2.78
N MET A 320 -8.95 3.17 -3.57
CA MET A 320 -9.16 4.33 -4.45
C MET A 320 -9.72 5.58 -3.72
N GLY A 321 -9.82 5.56 -2.39
CA GLY A 321 -10.13 6.75 -1.59
C GLY A 321 -11.56 7.25 -1.79
N ASN A 322 -11.75 8.49 -2.25
CA ASN A 322 -13.08 9.12 -2.35
C ASN A 322 -14.01 8.50 -3.39
N ILE A 323 -13.45 7.77 -4.37
CA ILE A 323 -14.21 7.05 -5.39
C ILE A 323 -14.80 5.75 -4.82
N ALA A 324 -14.21 5.23 -3.74
CA ALA A 324 -14.68 4.07 -3.00
C ALA A 324 -15.99 4.41 -2.27
N ASN A 325 -17.12 4.16 -2.94
CA ASN A 325 -18.47 4.38 -2.44
C ASN A 325 -19.30 3.09 -2.59
N LYS A 326 -20.43 3.04 -1.87
CA LYS A 326 -21.30 1.86 -1.87
C LYS A 326 -21.74 1.44 -3.28
N GLU A 327 -22.03 2.39 -4.16
CA GLU A 327 -22.45 2.10 -5.55
C GLU A 327 -21.36 1.39 -6.36
N LEU A 328 -20.11 1.84 -6.26
CA LEU A 328 -18.97 1.18 -6.90
C LEU A 328 -18.80 -0.24 -6.34
N PHE A 329 -18.98 -0.41 -5.03
CA PHE A 329 -18.92 -1.73 -4.40
C PHE A 329 -20.04 -2.64 -4.89
N ASP A 330 -21.29 -2.18 -4.83
CA ASP A 330 -22.45 -2.94 -5.31
C ASP A 330 -22.28 -3.31 -6.80
N TRP A 331 -21.71 -2.39 -7.60
CA TRP A 331 -21.39 -2.66 -9.00
C TRP A 331 -20.31 -3.74 -9.16
N VAL A 332 -19.18 -3.67 -8.44
CA VAL A 332 -18.15 -4.72 -8.47
C VAL A 332 -18.74 -6.06 -7.99
N MET A 333 -19.60 -6.02 -6.97
CA MET A 333 -20.25 -7.20 -6.41
C MET A 333 -21.30 -7.82 -7.34
N SER A 334 -21.82 -7.07 -8.30
CA SER A 334 -22.81 -7.56 -9.28
C SER A 334 -22.21 -8.42 -10.41
N HIS A 335 -20.89 -8.66 -10.42
CA HIS A 335 -20.17 -9.41 -11.46
C HIS A 335 -20.40 -8.84 -12.88
N PRO A 336 -20.08 -7.56 -13.13
CA PRO A 336 -20.30 -6.95 -14.42
C PRO A 336 -19.37 -7.59 -15.46
N LYS A 337 -19.84 -7.82 -16.68
CA LYS A 337 -19.08 -8.53 -17.73
C LYS A 337 -17.70 -7.92 -18.04
N SER A 338 -17.52 -6.62 -17.84
CA SER A 338 -16.23 -5.92 -17.97
C SER A 338 -15.21 -6.24 -16.87
N VAL A 339 -15.66 -6.89 -15.79
CA VAL A 339 -14.87 -7.30 -14.62
C VAL A 339 -14.56 -8.80 -14.67
N CYS A 340 -15.23 -9.59 -15.50
CA CYS A 340 -15.05 -11.05 -15.58
C CYS A 340 -14.09 -11.50 -16.71
N THR A 341 -13.47 -10.55 -17.44
CA THR A 341 -12.50 -10.82 -18.51
C THR A 341 -11.06 -10.73 -18.05
#